data_AF-A0A5N6E0J7-F1
#
_entry.id   AF-A0A5N6E0J7-F1
#
_cell.length_a   1.000
_cell.length_b   1.000
_cell.length_c   1.000
_cell.angle_alpha   90.00
_cell.angle_beta   90.00
_cell.angle_gamma   90.00
#
_symmetry.space_group_name_H-M   'P 1'
#
loop_
_entity.id
_entity.type
_entity.pdbx_description
1 polymer ?
#
loop_
_entity_poly.entity_id
_entity_poly.type
_entity_poly.pdbx_seq_one_letter_code
_entity_poly.pdbx_strand_id
1 'polypeptide(L)'
;MSLSFPDNGQYDLVAASLMTNTALDLARCLEDDAKPLFDQFGGPKQMLTVMSLALYSEKGGGPAFREKPGDDMNYRMWEVSSGIFCLVYQVLQSFVPVVDAQHIPQYKPDFHGQYDPTRDRTKKTAREKFAEDKTILTEHLGEFALLCMRVPKMVAEDELTRGLRTAFKIHEIPLALILPPRSTSIFIMSCEKI
;
A
#
# COMPACT_ATOMS: atom_id res chain seq x y z
N MET A 1 6.75 -9.03 -30.65
CA MET A 1 8.00 -8.98 -29.85
C MET A 1 7.90 -10.13 -28.86
N SER A 2 8.47 -11.28 -29.21
CA SER A 2 8.43 -12.49 -28.40
C SER A 2 9.75 -12.64 -27.65
N LEU A 3 9.70 -12.81 -26.34
CA LEU A 3 10.86 -13.19 -25.55
C LEU A 3 10.55 -14.52 -24.85
N SER A 4 11.43 -15.48 -25.13
CA SER A 4 11.43 -16.85 -24.61
C SER A 4 11.95 -16.90 -23.17
N PHE A 5 11.31 -17.75 -22.36
CA PHE A 5 11.68 -18.06 -20.97
C PHE A 5 12.83 -19.07 -20.92
N PRO A 6 13.84 -18.81 -20.08
CA PRO A 6 14.04 -19.65 -18.89
C PRO A 6 14.44 -18.84 -17.63
N ASP A 7 13.82 -19.16 -16.49
CA ASP A 7 14.24 -18.85 -15.11
C ASP A 7 14.90 -17.51 -14.78
N ASN A 8 14.34 -16.40 -15.27
CA ASN A 8 14.54 -15.06 -14.71
C ASN A 8 13.17 -14.43 -14.52
N GLY A 9 12.67 -14.37 -13.28
CA GLY A 9 11.31 -13.94 -12.92
C GLY A 9 10.97 -12.49 -13.27
N GLN A 10 10.77 -12.21 -14.56
CA GLN A 10 10.17 -11.00 -15.09
C GLN A 10 8.76 -11.34 -15.55
N TYR A 11 7.77 -10.68 -14.96
CA TYR A 11 6.39 -10.76 -15.39
C TYR A 11 6.18 -9.79 -16.55
N ASP A 12 5.40 -10.20 -17.55
CA ASP A 12 4.92 -9.27 -18.58
C ASP A 12 4.11 -8.15 -17.91
N LEU A 13 4.41 -6.89 -18.22
CA LEU A 13 3.76 -5.73 -17.60
C LEU A 13 2.26 -5.75 -17.82
N VAL A 14 1.81 -6.16 -19.02
CA VAL A 14 0.38 -6.23 -19.33
C VAL A 14 -0.30 -7.28 -18.46
N ALA A 15 0.28 -8.48 -18.38
CA ALA A 15 -0.20 -9.54 -17.49
C ALA A 15 -0.20 -9.10 -16.01
N ALA A 16 0.87 -8.45 -15.54
CA ALA A 16 0.97 -7.96 -14.16
C ALA A 16 -0.09 -6.89 -13.85
N SER A 17 -0.32 -5.97 -14.78
CA SER A 17 -1.34 -4.92 -14.67
C SER A 17 -2.73 -5.52 -14.61
N LEU A 18 -3.03 -6.46 -15.50
CA LEU A 18 -4.32 -7.13 -15.54
C LEU A 18 -4.59 -7.95 -14.27
N MET A 19 -3.57 -8.68 -13.78
CA MET A 19 -3.70 -9.46 -12.54
C MET A 19 -3.89 -8.56 -11.33
N THR A 20 -3.11 -7.48 -11.20
CA THR A 20 -3.26 -6.53 -10.08
C THR A 20 -4.64 -5.87 -10.12
N ASN A 21 -5.09 -5.43 -11.30
CA ASN A 21 -6.41 -4.83 -11.45
C ASN A 21 -7.53 -5.81 -11.09
N THR A 22 -7.45 -7.06 -11.57
CA THR A 22 -8.41 -8.12 -11.23
C THR A 22 -8.38 -8.44 -9.72
N ALA A 23 -7.20 -8.49 -9.11
CA ALA A 23 -7.06 -8.76 -7.68
C ALA A 23 -7.69 -7.64 -6.82
N LEU A 24 -7.53 -6.38 -7.24
CA LEU A 24 -8.16 -5.23 -6.59
C LEU A 24 -9.68 -5.23 -6.76
N ASP A 25 -10.18 -5.58 -7.94
CA ASP A 25 -11.63 -5.74 -8.19
C ASP A 25 -12.23 -6.82 -7.29
N LEU A 26 -11.57 -7.98 -7.20
CA LEU A 26 -11.97 -9.06 -6.28
C LEU A 26 -11.93 -8.60 -4.81
N ALA A 27 -10.90 -7.87 -4.41
CA ALA A 27 -10.79 -7.35 -3.05
C ALA A 27 -11.93 -6.38 -2.71
N ARG A 28 -12.40 -5.58 -3.68
CA ARG A 28 -13.58 -4.72 -3.52
C ARG A 28 -14.85 -5.52 -3.37
N CYS A 29 -15.08 -6.51 -4.21
CA CYS A 29 -16.26 -7.36 -4.08
C CYS A 29 -16.29 -8.04 -2.70
N LEU A 30 -15.15 -8.54 -2.22
CA LEU A 30 -15.04 -9.12 -0.88
C LEU A 30 -15.29 -8.09 0.23
N GLU A 31 -14.82 -6.85 0.07
CA GLU A 31 -15.10 -5.77 1.01
C GLU A 31 -16.59 -5.44 1.05
N ASP A 32 -17.25 -5.33 -0.10
CA ASP A 32 -18.68 -5.04 -0.22
C ASP A 32 -19.53 -6.17 0.40
N ASP A 33 -19.19 -7.43 0.13
CA ASP A 33 -19.85 -8.61 0.70
C ASP A 33 -19.68 -8.68 2.23
N ALA A 34 -18.50 -8.29 2.73
CA ALA A 34 -18.18 -8.30 4.15
C ALA A 34 -18.60 -7.01 4.89
N LYS A 35 -19.01 -5.96 4.17
CA LYS A 35 -19.40 -4.67 4.76
C LYS A 35 -20.45 -4.79 5.88
N PRO A 36 -21.53 -5.59 5.76
CA PRO A 36 -22.51 -5.76 6.84
C PRO A 36 -21.91 -6.38 8.11
N LEU A 37 -20.84 -7.18 7.97
CA LEU A 37 -20.11 -7.74 9.10
C LEU A 37 -19.21 -6.67 9.73
N PHE A 38 -18.45 -5.91 8.93
CA PHE A 38 -17.57 -4.87 9.44
C PHE A 38 -18.33 -3.74 10.12
N ASP A 39 -19.49 -3.36 9.60
CA ASP A 39 -20.33 -2.30 10.17
C ASP A 39 -20.79 -2.65 11.61
N GLN A 40 -20.93 -3.93 11.95
CA GLN A 40 -21.22 -4.38 13.34
C GLN A 40 -20.08 -4.08 14.32
N PHE A 41 -18.84 -3.98 13.82
CA PHE A 41 -17.64 -3.74 14.61
C PHE A 41 -17.10 -2.31 14.46
N GLY A 42 -17.93 -1.36 14.01
CA GLY A 42 -17.53 0.04 13.82
C GLY A 42 -16.81 0.30 12.48
N GLY A 43 -17.00 -0.61 11.53
CA GLY A 43 -16.49 -0.50 10.17
C GLY A 43 -15.08 -1.04 9.97
N PRO A 44 -14.57 -0.96 8.73
CA PRO A 44 -13.33 -1.64 8.35
C PRO A 44 -12.07 -1.13 9.07
N LYS A 45 -12.01 0.18 9.34
CA LYS A 45 -10.94 0.82 10.11
C LYS A 45 -10.84 0.27 11.53
N GLN A 46 -11.99 0.13 12.20
CA GLN A 46 -12.04 -0.36 13.57
C GLN A 46 -11.67 -1.84 13.61
N MET A 47 -12.14 -2.64 12.63
CA MET A 47 -11.72 -4.02 12.46
C MET A 47 -10.20 -4.15 12.33
N LEU A 48 -9.56 -3.40 11.41
CA LEU A 48 -8.10 -3.45 11.23
C LEU A 48 -7.34 -3.06 12.50
N THR A 49 -7.85 -2.08 13.23
CA THR A 49 -7.27 -1.63 14.50
C THR A 49 -7.34 -2.74 15.55
N VAL A 50 -8.51 -3.36 15.72
CA VAL A 50 -8.72 -4.46 16.66
C VAL A 50 -7.89 -5.68 16.29
N MET A 51 -7.86 -6.07 15.02
CA MET A 51 -7.06 -7.19 14.51
C MET A 51 -5.57 -6.94 14.77
N SER A 52 -5.08 -5.74 14.47
CA SER A 52 -3.70 -5.36 14.75
C SER A 52 -3.38 -5.50 16.23
N LEU A 53 -4.22 -4.93 17.12
CA LEU A 53 -4.03 -4.98 18.57
C LEU A 53 -4.05 -6.41 19.14
N ALA A 54 -4.93 -7.27 18.63
CA ALA A 54 -5.00 -8.67 19.01
C ALA A 54 -3.69 -9.40 18.66
N LEU A 55 -3.19 -9.20 17.43
CA LEU A 55 -1.93 -9.79 16.96
C LEU A 55 -0.72 -9.29 17.75
N TYR A 56 -0.69 -8.00 18.11
CA TYR A 56 0.31 -7.41 19.00
C TYR A 56 0.29 -8.10 20.38
N SER A 57 -0.90 -8.31 20.94
CA SER A 57 -1.08 -8.93 22.26
C SER A 57 -0.63 -10.40 22.29
N GLU A 58 -0.96 -11.20 21.27
CA GLU A 58 -0.54 -12.61 21.18
C GLU A 58 0.99 -12.78 21.14
N LYS A 59 1.70 -11.82 20.51
CA LYS A 59 3.16 -11.85 20.39
C LYS A 59 3.89 -11.14 21.53
N GLY A 60 3.17 -10.67 22.54
CA GLY A 60 3.74 -9.98 23.70
C GLY A 60 4.36 -8.61 23.38
N GLY A 61 3.91 -7.96 22.30
CA GLY A 61 4.41 -6.67 21.85
C GLY A 61 3.33 -5.60 21.90
N GLY A 62 3.67 -4.37 22.30
CA GLY A 62 2.75 -3.23 22.18
C GLY A 62 2.90 -2.52 20.83
N PRO A 63 1.83 -1.94 20.25
CA PRO A 63 1.91 -1.12 19.04
C PRO A 63 2.71 0.18 19.27
N ALA A 64 2.77 0.66 20.51
CA ALA A 64 3.52 1.85 20.91
C ALA A 64 5.00 1.57 21.20
N PHE A 65 5.41 0.30 21.29
CA PHE A 65 6.82 -0.03 21.52
C PHE A 65 7.67 0.39 20.32
N ARG A 66 8.83 0.98 20.61
CA ARG A 66 9.85 1.38 19.63
C ARG A 66 11.18 0.84 20.09
N GLU A 67 11.89 0.13 19.23
CA GLU A 67 13.21 -0.43 19.58
C GLU A 67 14.27 0.68 19.67
N LYS A 68 14.16 1.69 18.81
CA LYS A 68 15.00 2.88 18.80
C LYS A 68 14.14 4.15 18.79
N PRO A 69 14.62 5.25 19.40
CA PRO A 69 14.00 6.56 19.23
C PRO A 69 13.89 6.90 17.73
N GLY A 70 12.72 7.33 17.29
CA GLY A 70 12.46 7.67 15.88
C GLY A 70 12.02 6.50 14.99
N ASP A 71 11.92 5.28 15.51
CA ASP A 71 11.34 4.17 14.75
C ASP A 71 9.87 4.47 14.38
N ASP A 72 9.50 4.21 13.13
CA ASP A 72 8.12 4.42 12.65
C ASP A 72 7.14 3.40 13.27
N MET A 73 7.62 2.20 13.56
CA MET A 73 6.81 1.09 14.10
C MET A 73 7.60 0.17 15.02
N ASN A 74 6.91 -0.82 15.61
CA ASN A 74 7.55 -1.92 16.32
C ASN A 74 8.09 -2.96 15.33
N TYR A 75 9.39 -2.89 14.99
CA TYR A 75 10.00 -3.77 13.99
C TYR A 75 10.05 -5.25 14.39
N ARG A 76 9.94 -5.59 15.68
CA ARG A 76 9.76 -6.98 16.13
C ARG A 76 8.51 -7.65 15.56
N MET A 77 7.52 -6.83 15.20
CA MET A 77 6.23 -7.27 14.66
C MET A 77 6.17 -7.21 13.14
N TRP A 78 7.29 -6.93 12.48
CA TRP A 78 7.36 -6.76 11.02
C TRP A 78 6.72 -7.92 10.24
N GLU A 79 7.03 -9.17 10.57
CA GLU A 79 6.49 -10.33 9.83
C GLU A 79 4.96 -10.40 9.92
N VAL A 80 4.40 -10.05 11.08
CA VAL A 80 2.95 -10.03 11.30
C VAL A 80 2.33 -8.82 10.60
N SER A 81 2.87 -7.62 10.84
CA SER A 81 2.37 -6.36 10.28
C SER A 81 2.47 -6.30 8.76
N SER A 82 3.51 -6.89 8.17
CA SER A 82 3.64 -7.00 6.72
C SER A 82 2.67 -8.02 6.13
N GLY A 83 2.31 -9.07 6.87
CA GLY A 83 1.32 -10.07 6.46
C GLY A 83 -0.11 -9.54 6.39
N ILE A 84 -0.43 -8.52 7.20
CA ILE A 84 -1.74 -7.85 7.21
C ILE A 84 -1.69 -6.44 6.60
N PHE A 85 -0.62 -6.12 5.87
CA PHE A 85 -0.46 -4.87 5.13
C PHE A 85 -0.58 -3.60 5.98
N CYS A 86 -0.23 -3.66 7.27
CA CYS A 86 -0.29 -2.51 8.19
C CYS A 86 0.49 -1.30 7.67
N LEU A 87 1.62 -1.51 7.00
CA LEU A 87 2.43 -0.43 6.45
C LEU A 87 1.63 0.39 5.44
N VAL A 88 0.97 -0.28 4.47
CA VAL A 88 0.18 0.40 3.43
C VAL A 88 -0.92 1.21 4.09
N TYR A 89 -1.63 0.62 5.05
CA TYR A 89 -2.65 1.32 5.83
C TYR A 89 -2.08 2.53 6.58
N GLN A 90 -0.95 2.41 7.27
CA GLN A 90 -0.31 3.52 8.01
C GLN A 90 0.09 4.68 7.09
N VAL A 91 0.70 4.37 5.94
CA VAL A 91 1.08 5.39 4.96
C VAL A 91 -0.16 6.08 4.41
N LEU A 92 -1.17 5.33 3.97
CA LEU A 92 -2.43 5.89 3.47
C LEU A 92 -3.16 6.70 4.56
N GLN A 93 -3.16 6.25 5.81
CA GLN A 93 -3.78 6.96 6.93
C GLN A 93 -3.13 8.31 7.20
N SER A 94 -1.82 8.43 6.98
CA SER A 94 -1.11 9.70 7.09
C SER A 94 -1.29 10.61 5.86
N PHE A 95 -1.46 10.01 4.67
CA PHE A 95 -1.43 10.74 3.40
C PHE A 95 -2.84 11.17 2.92
N VAL A 96 -3.84 10.30 3.00
CA VAL A 96 -5.21 10.60 2.54
C VAL A 96 -5.81 11.87 3.19
N PRO A 97 -5.62 12.15 4.49
CA PRO A 97 -6.16 13.36 5.10
C PRO A 97 -5.51 14.68 4.65
N VAL A 98 -4.30 14.63 4.08
CA VAL A 98 -3.56 15.83 3.65
C VAL A 98 -3.79 16.18 2.18
N VAL A 99 -4.47 15.32 1.42
CA VAL A 99 -4.82 15.57 0.01
C VAL A 99 -6.16 16.28 -0.05
N ASP A 100 -6.20 17.49 -0.59
CA ASP A 100 -7.44 18.21 -0.90
C ASP A 100 -7.39 18.84 -2.31
N ALA A 101 -8.47 19.50 -2.74
CA ALA A 101 -8.55 20.05 -4.10
C ALA A 101 -7.59 21.24 -4.33
N GLN A 102 -7.18 21.92 -3.26
CA GLN A 102 -6.29 23.08 -3.23
C GLN A 102 -4.86 22.70 -2.84
N HIS A 103 -4.68 21.59 -2.12
CA HIS A 103 -3.44 21.13 -1.51
C HIS A 103 -3.15 19.69 -1.94
N ILE A 104 -2.22 19.56 -2.88
CA ILE A 104 -1.71 18.27 -3.32
C ILE A 104 -0.27 18.18 -2.82
N PRO A 105 0.03 17.30 -1.84
CA PRO A 105 1.38 17.11 -1.36
C PRO A 105 2.32 16.76 -2.52
N GLN A 106 3.36 17.57 -2.70
CA GLN A 106 4.42 17.27 -3.66
C GLN A 106 5.46 16.42 -2.96
N TYR A 107 5.80 15.28 -3.57
CA TYR A 107 6.94 14.50 -3.14
C TYR A 107 8.22 15.32 -3.34
N LYS A 108 9.09 15.30 -2.33
CA LYS A 108 10.43 15.87 -2.42
C LYS A 108 11.41 14.72 -2.63
N PRO A 109 12.15 14.69 -3.76
CA PRO A 109 13.18 13.68 -4.00
C PRO A 109 14.14 13.55 -2.82
N ASP A 110 14.53 12.32 -2.53
CA ASP A 110 15.45 11.93 -1.45
C ASP A 110 14.95 12.22 -0.02
N PHE A 111 13.70 12.68 0.16
CA PHE A 111 13.18 13.02 1.49
C PHE A 111 13.01 11.80 2.40
N HIS A 112 12.58 10.66 1.83
CA HIS A 112 12.43 9.39 2.55
C HIS A 112 13.59 8.42 2.32
N GLY A 113 14.53 8.76 1.43
CA GLY A 113 15.65 7.94 1.01
C GLY A 113 15.61 7.66 -0.50
N GLN A 114 16.56 6.86 -0.96
CA GLN A 114 16.64 6.36 -2.33
C GLN A 114 16.38 4.86 -2.35
N TYR A 115 15.51 4.42 -3.24
CA TYR A 115 15.30 3.00 -3.50
C TYR A 115 16.33 2.49 -4.51
N ASP A 116 16.99 1.38 -4.18
CA ASP A 116 17.92 0.69 -5.08
C ASP A 116 17.36 -0.70 -5.44
N PRO A 117 16.85 -0.88 -6.68
CA PRO A 117 16.24 -2.13 -7.13
C PRO A 117 17.25 -3.26 -7.33
N THR A 118 18.56 -2.95 -7.36
CA THR A 118 19.62 -3.96 -7.56
C THR A 118 19.98 -4.68 -6.26
N ARG A 119 19.62 -4.11 -5.10
CA ARG A 119 19.94 -4.69 -3.80
C ARG A 119 18.98 -5.80 -3.44
N ASP A 120 19.55 -6.97 -3.16
CA ASP A 120 18.84 -8.17 -2.70
C ASP A 120 18.00 -7.89 -1.45
N ARG A 121 16.68 -7.84 -1.63
CA ARG A 121 15.69 -7.57 -0.56
C ARG A 121 15.70 -8.63 0.53
N THR A 122 16.09 -9.88 0.23
CA THR A 122 16.06 -10.97 1.21
C THR A 122 17.06 -10.76 2.33
N LYS A 123 18.18 -10.07 2.04
CA LYS A 123 19.26 -9.76 2.97
C LYS A 123 19.00 -8.51 3.81
N LYS A 124 17.92 -7.76 3.54
CA LYS A 124 17.57 -6.52 4.24
C LYS A 124 16.88 -6.81 5.57
N THR A 125 17.21 -6.00 6.58
CA THR A 125 16.52 -5.97 7.86
C THR A 125 15.08 -5.48 7.71
N ALA A 126 14.23 -5.74 8.71
CA ALA A 126 12.86 -5.24 8.73
C ALA A 126 12.78 -3.71 8.59
N ARG A 127 13.71 -2.99 9.22
CA ARG A 127 13.79 -1.52 9.17
C ARG A 127 14.13 -1.01 7.77
N GLU A 128 15.09 -1.65 7.09
CA GLU A 128 15.45 -1.32 5.71
C GLU A 128 14.31 -1.62 4.74
N LYS A 129 13.64 -2.78 4.88
CA LYS A 129 12.47 -3.15 4.05
C LYS A 129 11.35 -2.13 4.20
N PHE A 130 11.02 -1.75 5.44
CA PHE A 130 10.01 -0.74 5.73
C PHE A 130 10.37 0.62 5.12
N ALA A 131 11.63 1.05 5.25
CA ALA A 131 12.08 2.33 4.71
C ALA A 131 11.97 2.38 3.17
N GLU A 132 12.34 1.29 2.48
CA GLU A 132 12.18 1.17 1.03
C GLU A 132 10.71 1.21 0.62
N ASP A 133 9.87 0.39 1.26
CA ASP A 133 8.45 0.33 0.93
C ASP A 133 7.76 1.68 1.19
N LYS A 134 8.13 2.38 2.27
CA LYS A 134 7.65 3.73 2.58
C LYS A 134 8.11 4.73 1.52
N THR A 135 9.36 4.66 1.08
CA THR A 135 9.90 5.54 0.02
C THR A 135 9.13 5.35 -1.27
N ILE A 136 9.03 4.10 -1.75
CA ILE A 136 8.32 3.73 -2.98
C ILE A 136 6.87 4.21 -2.91
N LEU A 137 6.14 3.90 -1.84
CA LEU A 137 4.73 4.28 -1.72
C LEU A 137 4.54 5.80 -1.70
N THR A 138 5.34 6.53 -0.92
CA THR A 138 5.18 7.99 -0.77
C THR A 138 5.57 8.77 -2.01
N GLU A 139 6.50 8.25 -2.82
CA GLU A 139 6.87 8.83 -4.12
C GLU A 139 5.70 8.76 -5.11
N HIS A 140 5.06 7.59 -5.23
CA HIS A 140 3.96 7.39 -6.19
C HIS A 140 2.64 8.02 -5.72
N LEU A 141 2.38 8.09 -4.41
CA LEU A 141 1.12 8.63 -3.88
C LEU A 141 0.89 10.10 -4.27
N GLY A 142 1.95 10.91 -4.41
CA GLY A 142 1.85 12.29 -4.89
C GLY A 142 1.34 12.36 -6.34
N GLU A 143 1.81 11.46 -7.20
CA GLU A 143 1.38 11.38 -8.60
C GLU A 143 -0.07 10.91 -8.71
N PHE A 144 -0.46 9.90 -7.94
CA PHE A 144 -1.85 9.47 -7.85
C PHE A 144 -2.76 10.58 -7.30
N ALA A 145 -2.33 11.35 -6.30
CA ALA A 145 -3.10 12.48 -5.78
C ALA A 145 -3.30 13.54 -6.88
N LEU A 146 -2.25 13.86 -7.65
CA LEU A 146 -2.35 14.77 -8.78
C LEU A 146 -3.36 14.26 -9.82
N LEU A 147 -3.24 13.00 -10.23
CA LEU A 147 -4.12 12.35 -11.21
C LEU A 147 -5.58 12.35 -10.73
N CYS A 148 -5.82 11.90 -9.50
CA CYS A 148 -7.16 11.74 -8.92
C CYS A 148 -7.86 13.08 -8.64
N MET A 149 -7.12 14.14 -8.33
CA MET A 149 -7.71 15.43 -7.97
C MET A 149 -7.79 16.41 -9.15
N ARG A 150 -6.90 16.33 -10.14
CA ARG A 150 -6.83 17.29 -11.26
C ARG A 150 -7.44 16.78 -12.56
N VAL A 151 -7.55 15.47 -12.76
CA VAL A 151 -8.17 14.91 -13.96
C VAL A 151 -9.64 14.60 -13.67
N PRO A 152 -10.60 15.38 -14.21
CA PRO A 152 -12.01 15.28 -13.83
C PRO A 152 -12.70 14.02 -14.37
N LYS A 153 -12.23 13.49 -15.51
CA LYS A 153 -12.77 12.28 -16.12
C LYS A 153 -11.69 11.55 -16.92
N MET A 154 -11.36 10.34 -16.50
CA MET A 154 -10.49 9.44 -17.26
C MET A 154 -11.35 8.57 -18.20
N VAL A 155 -10.84 8.27 -19.39
CA VAL A 155 -11.55 7.42 -20.38
C VAL A 155 -11.57 5.95 -19.92
N ALA A 156 -10.48 5.51 -19.30
CA ALA A 156 -10.36 4.26 -18.57
C ALA A 156 -9.69 4.57 -17.24
N GLU A 157 -10.22 4.03 -16.16
CA GLU A 157 -9.68 4.16 -14.81
C GLU A 157 -9.49 2.75 -14.26
N ASP A 158 -8.27 2.45 -13.83
CA ASP A 158 -7.97 1.17 -13.18
C ASP A 158 -8.46 1.19 -11.73
N GLU A 159 -8.50 0.00 -11.14
CA GLU A 159 -9.05 -0.22 -9.82
C GLU A 159 -8.23 0.49 -8.74
N LEU A 160 -6.90 0.57 -8.84
CA LEU A 160 -6.09 1.29 -7.84
C LEU A 160 -6.42 2.79 -7.86
N THR A 161 -6.41 3.39 -9.06
CA THR A 161 -6.72 4.81 -9.25
C THR A 161 -8.14 5.14 -8.77
N ARG A 162 -9.14 4.32 -9.13
CA ARG A 162 -10.55 4.47 -8.67
C ARG A 162 -10.66 4.47 -7.15
N GLY A 163 -9.91 3.60 -6.48
CA GLY A 163 -9.91 3.50 -5.02
C GLY A 163 -9.25 4.68 -4.35
N LEU A 164 -8.07 5.08 -4.83
CA LEU A 164 -7.35 6.24 -4.30
C LEU A 164 -8.17 7.52 -4.51
N ARG A 165 -8.82 7.69 -5.67
CA ARG A 165 -9.73 8.81 -5.91
C ARG A 165 -10.87 8.84 -4.91
N THR A 166 -11.46 7.68 -4.63
CA THR A 166 -12.52 7.56 -3.63
C THR A 166 -11.99 7.95 -2.26
N ALA A 167 -10.85 7.41 -1.86
CA ALA A 167 -10.21 7.68 -0.58
C ALA A 167 -9.88 9.16 -0.39
N PHE A 168 -9.32 9.83 -1.39
CA PHE A 168 -9.03 11.27 -1.32
C PHE A 168 -10.28 12.15 -1.25
N LYS A 169 -11.42 11.71 -1.81
CA LYS A 169 -12.67 12.48 -1.79
C LYS A 169 -13.42 12.36 -0.47
N ILE A 170 -13.48 11.16 0.10
CA ILE A 170 -14.26 10.86 1.31
C ILE A 170 -13.40 10.86 2.59
N HIS A 171 -12.08 10.89 2.44
CA HIS A 171 -11.09 10.76 3.51
C HIS A 171 -11.21 9.48 4.34
N GLU A 172 -11.68 8.41 3.72
CA GLU A 172 -11.73 7.05 4.28
C GLU A 172 -10.95 6.10 3.37
N ILE A 173 -10.30 5.10 3.95
CA ILE A 173 -9.45 4.16 3.19
C ILE A 173 -10.24 2.86 3.00
N PRO A 174 -10.63 2.51 1.76
CA PRO A 174 -11.21 1.20 1.47
C PRO A 174 -10.23 0.08 1.82
N LEU A 175 -10.70 -1.01 2.43
CA LEU A 175 -9.87 -2.19 2.70
C LEU A 175 -9.27 -2.76 1.42
N ALA A 176 -9.98 -2.69 0.31
CA ALA A 176 -9.50 -3.17 -0.97
C ALA A 176 -8.20 -2.48 -1.42
N LEU A 177 -7.89 -1.26 -0.94
CA LEU A 177 -6.60 -0.60 -1.20
C LEU A 177 -5.44 -1.18 -0.35
N ILE A 178 -5.76 -1.81 0.77
CA ILE A 178 -4.80 -2.35 1.74
C ILE A 178 -4.55 -3.85 1.45
N LEU A 179 -5.56 -4.54 0.94
CA LEU A 179 -5.57 -5.99 0.72
C LEU A 179 -4.91 -6.54 -0.55
N PRO A 180 -4.41 -5.77 -1.55
CA PRO A 180 -3.87 -6.44 -2.72
C PRO A 180 -2.67 -7.31 -2.30
N PRO A 181 -2.51 -8.50 -2.91
CA PRO A 181 -1.50 -9.48 -2.49
C PRO A 181 -0.11 -8.86 -2.46
N ARG A 182 0.86 -9.48 -1.74
CA ARG A 182 2.29 -9.06 -1.69
C ARG A 182 2.91 -8.65 -3.05
N SER A 183 2.25 -9.00 -4.15
CA SER A 183 2.45 -8.58 -5.53
C SER A 183 2.15 -7.11 -5.86
N THR A 184 1.51 -6.27 -5.04
CA THR A 184 1.38 -4.82 -5.35
C THR A 184 2.70 -4.11 -5.25
N SER A 185 3.57 -4.52 -4.31
CA SER A 185 4.99 -4.12 -4.34
C SER A 185 5.66 -4.60 -5.62
N ILE A 186 5.29 -5.76 -6.17
CA ILE A 186 5.77 -6.22 -7.48
C ILE A 186 5.22 -5.35 -8.62
N PHE A 187 4.01 -4.80 -8.52
CA PHE A 187 3.44 -3.93 -9.54
C PHE A 187 4.15 -2.57 -9.58
N ILE A 188 4.31 -1.92 -8.41
CA ILE A 188 5.08 -0.67 -8.33
C ILE A 188 6.56 -0.92 -8.68
N MET A 189 7.16 -2.00 -8.19
CA MET A 189 8.55 -2.36 -8.52
C MET A 189 8.75 -2.93 -9.94
N SER A 190 7.69 -3.29 -10.67
CA SER A 190 7.79 -3.68 -12.09
C SER A 190 7.73 -2.46 -13.01
N CYS A 191 7.03 -1.39 -12.61
CA CYS A 191 7.02 -0.14 -13.36
C CYS A 191 8.41 0.53 -13.41
N GLU A 192 9.26 0.37 -12.40
CA GLU A 192 10.64 0.90 -12.38
C GLU A 192 11.64 0.17 -13.31
N LYS A 193 11.25 -0.94 -13.94
CA LYS A 193 12.11 -1.67 -14.89
C LYS A 193 11.83 -1.35 -16.37
N ILE A 194 11.04 -0.32 -16.65
CA ILE A 194 10.70 0.15 -18.01
C ILE A 194 11.50 1.41 -18.33
#